data_AF-A0A6N7R4I4-F1
#
_entry.id   AF-A0A6N7R4I4-F1
#
_cell.length_a   1.000
_cell.length_b   1.000
_cell.length_c   1.000
_cell.angle_alpha   90.00
_cell.angle_beta   90.00
_cell.angle_gamma   90.00
#
_symmetry.space_group_name_H-M   'P 1'
#
loop_
_entity.id
_entity.type
_entity.pdbx_description
1 polymer ?
#
loop_
_entity_poly.entity_id
_entity_poly.type
_entity_poly.pdbx_seq_one_letter_code
_entity_poly.pdbx_strand_id
1 'polypeptide(L)'
;MPQAWLLGPFVIKVDLVLIIIGFVLAFLFFYWISPYQKEKTKNLIDTVSNIFITFVISIWIGKIVLQFQTFLSDPVAILAYPANTNAFYLGVIITILFSKWRWIKTIDQYYDNLYVFSTVFLSASFIYSFSDHILYHENWLYLIALITLLLFIIYSSDKKPPIIIANITLIGWGLLQIVISTSIFQFTPHLIFYIFLVMIGVLQGYTYYRNRGSL
;
A
#
# COMPACT_ATOMS: atom_id res chain seq x y z
N MET A 1 17.06 -18.22 8.25
CA MET A 1 17.33 -17.22 9.31
C MET A 1 16.26 -17.33 10.40
N PRO A 2 16.53 -16.92 11.65
CA PRO A 2 15.51 -16.97 12.71
C PRO A 2 14.28 -16.16 12.31
N GLN A 3 13.07 -16.73 12.46
CA GLN A 3 11.80 -16.08 12.09
C GLN A 3 11.47 -14.86 12.97
N ALA A 4 12.10 -14.79 14.14
CA ALA A 4 12.00 -13.65 15.05
C ALA A 4 13.29 -13.48 15.86
N TRP A 5 13.60 -12.24 16.22
CA TRP A 5 14.60 -11.94 17.23
C TRP A 5 13.93 -11.75 18.58
N LEU A 6 14.48 -12.40 19.61
CA LEU A 6 14.05 -12.26 20.99
C LEU A 6 14.94 -11.22 21.67
N LEU A 7 14.35 -10.09 22.05
CA LEU A 7 14.99 -9.08 22.90
C LEU A 7 14.29 -9.10 24.26
N GLY A 8 14.76 -9.98 25.15
CA GLY A 8 14.10 -10.25 26.43
C GLY A 8 12.69 -10.83 26.20
N PRO A 9 11.61 -10.22 26.75
CA PRO A 9 10.25 -10.70 26.53
C PRO A 9 9.68 -10.28 25.15
N PHE A 10 10.37 -9.43 24.39
CA PHE A 10 9.88 -8.93 23.11
C PHE A 10 10.27 -9.85 21.94
N VAL A 11 9.26 -10.26 21.17
CA VAL A 11 9.43 -11.03 19.94
C VAL A 11 9.30 -10.08 18.75
N ILE A 12 10.43 -9.74 18.11
CA ILE A 12 10.45 -8.93 16.89
C ILE A 12 10.40 -9.86 15.69
N LYS A 13 9.27 -9.89 14.99
CA LYS A 13 9.12 -10.65 13.73
C LYS A 13 9.95 -10.01 12.63
N VAL A 14 10.77 -10.81 11.94
CA VAL A 14 11.63 -10.34 10.84
C VAL A 14 10.80 -9.66 9.75
N ASP A 15 9.63 -10.20 9.43
CA ASP A 15 8.73 -9.65 8.42
C ASP A 15 8.30 -8.21 8.72
N LEU A 16 8.05 -7.86 9.99
CA LEU A 16 7.69 -6.48 10.35
C LEU A 16 8.86 -5.52 10.12
N VAL A 17 10.08 -5.97 10.42
CA VAL A 17 11.30 -5.20 10.16
C VAL A 17 11.49 -4.99 8.66
N LEU A 18 11.30 -6.04 7.85
CA LEU A 18 11.38 -5.97 6.39
C LEU A 18 10.32 -5.02 5.80
N ILE A 19 9.09 -5.05 6.30
CA ILE A 19 8.03 -4.12 5.89
C ILE A 19 8.43 -2.68 6.20
N ILE A 20 8.90 -2.39 7.42
CA ILE A 20 9.30 -1.03 7.82
C ILE A 20 10.45 -0.53 6.96
N ILE A 21 11.51 -1.34 6.78
CA ILE A 21 12.65 -1.00 5.93
C ILE A 21 12.18 -0.79 4.49
N GLY A 22 11.31 -1.66 3.98
CA GLY A 22 10.73 -1.57 2.64
C GLY A 22 10.00 -0.24 2.41
N PHE A 23 9.18 0.19 3.36
CA PHE A 23 8.52 1.50 3.27
C PHE A 23 9.49 2.66 3.36
N VAL A 24 10.47 2.64 4.28
CA VAL A 24 11.49 3.71 4.38
C VAL A 24 12.26 3.86 3.07
N LEU A 25 12.74 2.74 2.50
CA LEU A 25 13.45 2.74 1.23
C LEU A 25 12.54 3.15 0.06
N ALA A 26 11.27 2.78 0.07
CA ALA A 26 10.30 3.20 -0.93
C ALA A 26 10.02 4.71 -0.92
N PHE A 27 9.92 5.32 0.27
CA PHE A 27 9.82 6.77 0.39
C PHE A 27 11.08 7.48 -0.11
N LEU A 28 12.27 6.98 0.23
CA LEU A 28 13.53 7.51 -0.28
C LEU A 28 13.65 7.37 -1.80
N PHE A 29 13.25 6.23 -2.33
CA PHE A 29 13.18 5.97 -3.76
C PHE A 29 12.27 7.00 -4.45
N PHE A 30 11.03 7.16 -3.97
CA PHE A 30 10.11 8.15 -4.52
C PHE A 30 10.65 9.57 -4.42
N TYR A 31 11.28 9.95 -3.30
CA TYR A 31 11.90 11.26 -3.14
C TYR A 31 12.95 11.55 -4.23
N TRP A 32 13.71 10.54 -4.65
CA TRP A 32 14.74 10.68 -5.67
C TRP A 32 14.17 10.72 -7.10
N ILE A 33 13.19 9.86 -7.41
CA ILE A 33 12.60 9.77 -8.76
C ILE A 33 11.43 10.74 -8.99
N SER A 34 11.09 11.56 -8.00
CA SER A 34 9.88 12.40 -8.03
C SER A 34 9.93 13.40 -9.19
N PRO A 35 8.89 13.47 -10.05
CA PRO A 35 8.81 14.47 -11.11
C PRO A 35 8.37 15.85 -10.59
N TYR A 36 8.02 15.97 -9.30
CA TYR A 36 7.55 17.23 -8.72
C TYR A 36 8.70 18.10 -8.20
N GLN A 37 8.41 19.39 -8.00
CA GLN A 37 9.31 20.28 -7.28
C GLN A 37 9.51 19.78 -5.84
N LYS A 38 10.73 19.96 -5.30
CA LYS A 38 11.15 19.42 -4.00
C LYS A 38 10.17 19.70 -2.86
N GLU A 39 9.60 20.91 -2.81
CA GLU A 39 8.63 21.28 -1.77
C GLU A 39 7.32 20.49 -1.91
N LYS A 40 6.78 20.38 -3.13
CA LYS A 40 5.60 19.58 -3.41
C LYS A 40 5.85 18.09 -3.15
N THR A 41 7.01 17.57 -3.53
CA THR A 41 7.43 16.18 -3.22
C THR A 41 7.39 15.91 -1.72
N LYS A 42 7.97 16.79 -0.91
CA LYS A 42 7.97 16.65 0.56
C LYS A 42 6.55 16.65 1.12
N ASN A 43 5.71 17.60 0.71
CA ASN A 43 4.32 17.68 1.18
C ASN A 43 3.51 16.42 0.82
N LEU A 44 3.73 15.86 -0.38
CA LEU A 44 3.08 14.63 -0.82
C LEU A 44 3.60 13.41 -0.05
N ILE A 45 4.91 13.32 0.19
CA ILE A 45 5.49 12.28 1.04
C ILE A 45 4.90 12.35 2.44
N ASP A 46 4.86 13.53 3.06
CA ASP A 46 4.30 13.70 4.41
C ASP A 46 2.83 13.28 4.46
N THR A 47 2.05 13.65 3.44
CA THR A 47 0.64 13.26 3.35
C THR A 47 0.50 11.74 3.21
N VAL A 48 1.25 11.11 2.31
CA VAL A 48 1.17 9.67 2.07
C VAL A 48 1.72 8.87 3.25
N SER A 49 2.81 9.32 3.90
CA SER A 49 3.30 8.74 5.15
C SER A 49 2.24 8.78 6.23
N ASN A 50 1.51 9.90 6.38
CA ASN A 50 0.40 9.98 7.31
C ASN A 50 -0.76 9.03 6.95
N ILE A 51 -1.05 8.83 5.65
CA ILE A 51 -2.04 7.83 5.19
C ILE A 51 -1.59 6.42 5.57
N PHE A 52 -0.31 6.05 5.39
CA PHE A 52 0.21 4.74 5.79
C PHE A 52 0.21 4.53 7.30
N ILE A 53 0.60 5.55 8.08
CA ILE A 53 0.51 5.51 9.54
C ILE A 53 -0.95 5.29 9.98
N THR A 54 -1.86 6.04 9.35
CA THR A 54 -3.31 5.89 9.60
C THR A 54 -3.80 4.50 9.24
N PHE A 55 -3.28 3.92 8.16
CA PHE A 55 -3.60 2.56 7.76
C PHE A 55 -3.20 1.54 8.81
N VAL A 56 -1.98 1.62 9.34
CA VAL A 56 -1.50 0.73 10.42
C VAL A 56 -2.37 0.88 11.66
N ILE A 57 -2.65 2.12 12.09
CA ILE A 57 -3.53 2.40 13.25
C ILE A 57 -4.95 1.87 12.98
N SER A 58 -5.45 2.03 11.77
CA SER A 58 -6.79 1.57 11.39
C SER A 58 -6.91 0.05 11.40
N ILE A 59 -5.84 -0.68 11.04
CA ILE A 59 -5.79 -2.14 11.21
C ILE A 59 -5.88 -2.51 12.70
N TRP A 60 -5.17 -1.79 13.57
CA TRP A 60 -5.25 -2.03 15.02
C TRP A 60 -6.64 -1.74 15.58
N ILE A 61 -7.29 -0.66 15.14
CA ILE A 61 -8.70 -0.37 15.48
C ILE A 61 -9.60 -1.50 14.98
N GLY A 62 -9.45 -1.92 13.71
CA GLY A 62 -10.23 -3.02 13.14
C GLY A 62 -10.09 -4.32 13.94
N LYS A 63 -8.87 -4.62 14.41
CA LYS A 63 -8.59 -5.76 15.28
C LYS A 63 -9.30 -5.66 16.63
N ILE A 64 -9.30 -4.48 17.27
CA ILE A 64 -10.02 -4.24 18.53
C ILE A 64 -11.53 -4.43 18.32
N VAL A 65 -12.08 -3.88 17.24
CA VAL A 65 -13.51 -3.99 16.91
C VAL A 65 -13.91 -5.44 16.66
N LEU A 66 -13.10 -6.22 15.94
CA LEU A 66 -13.39 -7.62 15.64
C LEU A 66 -13.24 -8.55 16.85
N GLN A 67 -12.37 -8.19 17.80
CA GLN A 67 -12.10 -8.97 19.01
C GLN A 67 -12.58 -8.23 20.27
N PHE A 68 -13.74 -7.57 20.17
CA PHE A 68 -14.23 -6.65 21.19
C PHE A 68 -14.41 -7.32 22.57
N GLN A 69 -14.87 -8.58 22.60
CA GLN A 69 -15.03 -9.33 23.85
C GLN A 69 -13.69 -9.63 24.54
N THR A 70 -12.66 -9.96 23.76
CA THR A 70 -11.29 -10.16 24.26
C THR A 70 -10.71 -8.85 24.77
N PHE A 71 -10.95 -7.74 24.07
CA PHE A 71 -10.49 -6.41 24.50
C PHE A 71 -11.06 -5.98 25.85
N LEU A 72 -12.34 -6.27 26.12
CA LEU A 72 -12.95 -5.95 27.43
C LEU A 72 -12.41 -6.82 28.56
N SER A 73 -12.11 -8.08 28.28
CA SER A 73 -11.62 -9.04 29.29
C SER A 73 -10.13 -8.86 29.58
N ASP A 74 -9.32 -8.68 28.55
CA ASP A 74 -7.87 -8.47 28.64
C ASP A 74 -7.41 -7.52 27.50
N PRO A 75 -7.36 -6.20 27.77
CA PRO A 75 -6.94 -5.21 26.78
C PRO A 75 -5.51 -5.42 26.28
N VAL A 76 -4.63 -6.00 27.10
CA VAL A 76 -3.22 -6.19 26.75
C VAL A 76 -3.06 -7.35 25.79
N ALA A 77 -3.85 -8.42 25.96
CA ALA A 77 -3.89 -9.55 25.03
C ALA A 77 -4.26 -9.15 23.60
N ILE A 78 -5.03 -8.05 23.43
CA ILE A 78 -5.37 -7.53 22.10
C ILE A 78 -4.12 -7.18 21.30
N LEU A 79 -3.03 -6.73 21.93
CA LEU A 79 -1.81 -6.34 21.21
C LEU A 79 -1.09 -7.55 20.64
N ALA A 80 -1.12 -8.68 21.35
CA ALA A 80 -0.50 -9.93 20.95
C ALA A 80 -1.27 -10.71 19.88
N TYR A 81 -2.58 -10.47 19.72
CA TYR A 81 -3.39 -11.17 18.71
C TYR A 81 -2.83 -10.91 17.29
N PRO A 82 -2.77 -11.87 16.37
CA PRO A 82 -2.41 -11.56 14.99
C PRO A 82 -3.52 -10.76 14.30
N ALA A 83 -3.16 -9.74 13.51
CA ALA A 83 -4.13 -9.07 12.65
C ALA A 83 -4.49 -10.02 11.50
N ASN A 84 -5.78 -10.20 11.23
CA ASN A 84 -6.29 -11.03 10.14
C ASN A 84 -6.75 -10.18 8.94
N THR A 85 -7.12 -10.85 7.85
CA THR A 85 -7.60 -10.20 6.62
C THR A 85 -8.85 -9.34 6.85
N ASN A 86 -9.72 -9.68 7.81
CA ASN A 86 -10.89 -8.86 8.13
C ASN A 86 -10.49 -7.53 8.80
N ALA A 87 -9.50 -7.54 9.69
CA ALA A 87 -8.94 -6.32 10.28
C ALA A 87 -8.27 -5.45 9.21
N PHE A 88 -7.62 -6.07 8.22
CA PHE A 88 -7.10 -5.38 7.05
C PHE A 88 -8.20 -4.68 6.25
N TYR A 89 -9.34 -5.33 5.96
CA TYR A 89 -10.44 -4.69 5.24
C TYR A 89 -11.03 -3.50 5.99
N LEU A 90 -11.26 -3.64 7.30
CA LEU A 90 -11.69 -2.51 8.13
C LEU A 90 -10.66 -1.39 8.12
N GLY A 91 -9.37 -1.74 8.20
CA GLY A 91 -8.26 -0.80 8.08
C GLY A 91 -8.30 0.01 6.79
N VAL A 92 -8.50 -0.66 5.65
CA VAL A 92 -8.64 -0.01 4.33
C VAL A 92 -9.82 0.96 4.31
N ILE A 93 -11.00 0.52 4.77
CA ILE A 93 -12.22 1.34 4.77
C ILE A 93 -12.04 2.60 5.62
N ILE A 94 -11.57 2.45 6.86
CA ILE A 94 -11.35 3.57 7.78
C ILE A 94 -10.32 4.54 7.20
N THR A 95 -9.24 4.01 6.60
CA THR A 95 -8.19 4.83 6.00
C THR A 95 -8.72 5.65 4.82
N ILE A 96 -9.51 5.05 3.94
CA ILE A 96 -10.11 5.75 2.80
C ILE A 96 -11.02 6.88 3.28
N LEU A 97 -11.89 6.60 4.25
CA LEU A 97 -12.82 7.59 4.81
C LEU A 97 -12.09 8.74 5.50
N PHE A 98 -11.11 8.42 6.35
CA PHE A 98 -10.34 9.42 7.09
C PHE A 98 -9.46 10.26 6.17
N SER A 99 -8.82 9.64 5.18
CA SER A 99 -7.96 10.36 4.22
C SER A 99 -8.76 11.33 3.36
N LYS A 100 -9.96 10.92 2.91
CA LYS A 100 -10.89 11.80 2.19
C LYS A 100 -11.33 12.98 3.04
N TRP A 101 -11.60 12.75 4.33
CA TRP A 101 -12.06 13.81 5.21
C TRP A 101 -10.93 14.80 5.60
N ARG A 102 -9.73 14.29 5.88
CA ARG A 102 -8.64 15.09 6.48
C ARG A 102 -7.72 15.74 5.46
N TRP A 103 -7.31 14.99 4.42
CA TRP A 103 -6.19 15.39 3.54
C TRP A 103 -6.59 15.63 2.10
N ILE A 104 -7.56 14.88 1.58
CA ILE A 104 -7.92 14.91 0.17
C ILE A 104 -9.17 15.76 -0.02
N LYS A 105 -8.99 17.06 -0.25
CA LYS A 105 -10.10 18.01 -0.42
C LYS A 105 -10.44 18.29 -1.87
N THR A 106 -9.46 18.18 -2.76
CA THR A 106 -9.65 18.40 -4.21
C THR A 106 -9.32 17.15 -5.02
N ILE A 107 -9.83 17.09 -6.25
CA ILE A 107 -9.56 15.98 -7.16
C ILE A 107 -8.08 15.93 -7.59
N ASP A 108 -7.42 17.08 -7.74
CA ASP A 108 -6.00 17.14 -8.08
C ASP A 108 -5.13 16.62 -6.93
N GLN A 109 -5.47 16.98 -5.68
CA GLN A 109 -4.83 16.40 -4.50
C GLN A 109 -5.03 14.89 -4.44
N TYR A 110 -6.22 14.40 -4.79
CA TYR A 110 -6.48 12.96 -4.87
C TYR A 110 -5.54 12.28 -5.88
N TYR A 111 -5.42 12.84 -7.09
CA TYR A 111 -4.60 12.30 -8.16
C TYR A 111 -3.11 12.26 -7.82
N ASP A 112 -2.56 13.35 -7.27
CA ASP A 112 -1.16 13.42 -6.88
C ASP A 112 -0.85 12.44 -5.73
N ASN A 113 -1.72 12.39 -4.70
CA ASN A 113 -1.54 11.47 -3.58
C ASN A 113 -1.68 10.00 -3.99
N LEU A 114 -2.61 9.67 -4.90
CA LEU A 114 -2.75 8.31 -5.41
C LEU A 114 -1.51 7.87 -6.17
N TYR A 115 -0.92 8.75 -6.98
CA TYR A 115 0.33 8.47 -7.68
C TYR A 115 1.50 8.19 -6.72
N VAL A 116 1.67 9.03 -5.69
CA VAL A 116 2.71 8.81 -4.66
C VAL A 116 2.44 7.53 -3.88
N PHE A 117 1.19 7.31 -3.45
CA PHE A 117 0.76 6.12 -2.73
C PHE A 117 1.06 4.84 -3.53
N SER A 118 0.62 4.77 -4.80
CA SER A 118 0.88 3.62 -5.67
C SER A 118 2.37 3.37 -5.88
N THR A 119 3.16 4.43 -6.09
CA THR A 119 4.60 4.29 -6.30
C THR A 119 5.30 3.76 -5.06
N VAL A 120 5.04 4.39 -3.90
CA VAL A 120 5.63 3.95 -2.62
C VAL A 120 5.17 2.54 -2.26
N PHE A 121 3.89 2.23 -2.42
CA PHE A 121 3.33 0.92 -2.11
C PHE A 121 3.96 -0.19 -2.98
N LEU A 122 4.09 0.03 -4.29
CA LEU A 122 4.71 -0.94 -5.20
C LEU A 122 6.21 -1.09 -4.93
N SER A 123 6.92 0.00 -4.66
CA SER A 123 8.34 -0.05 -4.29
C SER A 123 8.55 -0.80 -2.98
N ALA A 124 7.72 -0.56 -1.96
CA ALA A 124 7.79 -1.27 -0.69
C ALA A 124 7.47 -2.75 -0.87
N SER A 125 6.46 -3.08 -1.68
CA SER A 125 6.09 -4.46 -2.01
C SER A 125 7.24 -5.17 -2.74
N PHE A 126 7.91 -4.50 -3.67
CA PHE A 126 9.06 -5.06 -4.38
C PHE A 126 10.22 -5.34 -3.42
N ILE A 127 10.58 -4.38 -2.57
CA ILE A 127 11.69 -4.54 -1.61
C ILE A 127 11.40 -5.67 -0.62
N TYR A 128 10.16 -5.73 -0.12
CA TYR A 128 9.71 -6.80 0.75
C TYR A 128 9.83 -8.16 0.06
N SER A 129 9.17 -8.33 -1.09
CA SER A 129 9.19 -9.61 -1.81
C SER A 129 10.58 -9.98 -2.30
N PHE A 130 11.45 -9.02 -2.60
CA PHE A 130 12.82 -9.29 -3.01
C PHE A 130 13.65 -9.81 -1.84
N SER A 131 13.49 -9.20 -0.66
CA SER A 131 14.14 -9.66 0.57
C SER A 131 13.63 -11.05 0.96
N ASP A 132 12.32 -11.25 0.89
CA ASP A 132 11.65 -12.52 1.16
C ASP A 132 12.11 -13.61 0.18
N HIS A 133 12.25 -13.27 -1.09
CA HIS A 133 12.78 -14.16 -2.11
C HIS A 133 14.23 -14.58 -1.85
N ILE A 134 15.11 -13.66 -1.47
CA ILE A 134 16.50 -13.99 -1.11
C ILE A 134 16.56 -14.96 0.07
N LEU A 135 15.64 -14.80 1.03
CA LEU A 135 15.64 -15.58 2.28
C LEU A 135 14.94 -16.94 2.14
N TYR A 136 13.84 -17.00 1.40
CA TYR A 136 12.90 -18.13 1.37
C TYR A 136 12.63 -18.68 -0.04
N HIS A 137 13.26 -18.12 -1.08
CA HIS A 137 13.15 -18.57 -2.48
C HIS A 137 11.72 -18.52 -3.05
N GLU A 138 10.98 -17.46 -2.71
CA GLU A 138 9.58 -17.20 -3.11
C GLU A 138 9.39 -16.95 -4.62
N ASN A 139 8.15 -16.66 -5.04
CA ASN A 139 7.75 -16.61 -6.44
C ASN A 139 8.44 -15.50 -7.29
N TRP A 140 9.35 -15.89 -8.19
CA TRP A 140 10.05 -15.00 -9.13
C TRP A 140 9.12 -14.20 -10.06
N LEU A 141 7.97 -14.77 -10.44
CA LEU A 141 7.04 -14.12 -11.37
C LEU A 141 6.46 -12.84 -10.77
N TYR A 142 6.18 -12.85 -9.47
CA TYR A 142 5.67 -11.69 -8.75
C TYR A 142 6.67 -10.52 -8.79
N LEU A 143 7.95 -10.82 -8.56
CA LEU A 143 9.03 -9.83 -8.61
C LEU A 143 9.21 -9.22 -9.99
N ILE A 144 9.20 -10.05 -11.04
CA ILE A 144 9.30 -9.60 -12.43
C ILE A 144 8.12 -8.69 -12.79
N ALA A 145 6.92 -9.03 -12.31
CA ALA A 145 5.75 -8.23 -12.58
C ALA A 145 5.78 -6.88 -11.81
N LEU A 146 6.22 -6.87 -10.55
CA LEU A 146 6.41 -5.64 -9.77
C LEU A 146 7.48 -4.72 -10.38
N ILE A 147 8.65 -5.26 -10.76
CA ILE A 147 9.71 -4.45 -11.37
C ILE A 147 9.25 -3.87 -12.71
N THR A 148 8.44 -4.61 -13.47
CA THR A 148 7.84 -4.11 -14.72
C THR A 148 6.92 -2.91 -14.48
N LEU A 149 6.08 -2.97 -13.43
CA LEU A 149 5.23 -1.84 -13.05
C LEU A 149 6.04 -0.63 -12.57
N LEU A 150 7.12 -0.86 -11.81
CA LEU A 150 8.02 0.21 -11.36
C LEU A 150 8.76 0.87 -12.53
N LEU A 151 9.28 0.09 -13.47
CA LEU A 151 9.89 0.61 -14.69
C LEU A 151 8.89 1.41 -15.53
N PHE A 152 7.64 0.96 -15.60
CA PHE A 152 6.56 1.71 -16.25
C PHE A 152 6.32 3.08 -15.58
N ILE A 153 6.34 3.16 -14.24
CA ILE A 153 6.23 4.42 -13.50
C ILE A 153 7.37 5.36 -13.86
N ILE A 154 8.62 4.89 -13.78
CA ILE A 154 9.80 5.71 -14.07
C ILE A 154 9.74 6.23 -15.50
N TYR A 155 9.50 5.34 -16.47
CA TYR A 155 9.44 5.71 -17.90
C TYR A 155 8.31 6.69 -18.23
N SER A 156 7.18 6.59 -17.54
CA SER A 156 5.98 7.38 -17.83
C SER A 156 5.91 8.70 -17.04
N SER A 157 6.71 8.86 -16.00
CA SER A 157 6.66 9.98 -15.04
C SER A 157 6.69 11.37 -15.71
N ASP A 158 7.54 11.55 -16.72
CA ASP A 158 7.67 12.82 -17.47
C ASP A 158 6.67 12.95 -18.64
N LYS A 159 5.99 11.87 -19.02
CA LYS A 159 5.21 11.79 -20.27
C LYS A 159 3.70 11.80 -20.06
N LYS A 160 3.24 11.39 -18.88
CA LYS A 160 1.81 11.17 -18.61
C LYS A 160 1.41 11.88 -17.32
N PRO A 161 0.16 12.36 -17.23
CA PRO A 161 -0.35 12.94 -15.99
C PRO A 161 -0.38 11.89 -14.87
N PRO A 162 -0.16 12.29 -13.60
CA PRO A 162 -0.02 11.39 -12.46
C PRO A 162 -1.16 10.37 -12.31
N ILE A 163 -2.40 10.80 -12.53
CA ILE A 163 -3.59 9.94 -12.44
C ILE A 163 -3.59 8.79 -13.44
N ILE A 164 -3.10 9.00 -14.67
CA ILE A 164 -3.05 7.93 -15.66
C ILE A 164 -2.03 6.87 -15.21
N ILE A 165 -0.89 7.29 -14.69
CA ILE A 165 0.14 6.37 -14.19
C ILE A 165 -0.39 5.62 -12.96
N ALA A 166 -1.01 6.32 -12.02
CA ALA A 166 -1.59 5.75 -10.82
C ALA A 166 -2.70 4.72 -11.13
N ASN A 167 -3.59 5.02 -12.08
CA ASN A 167 -4.66 4.11 -12.47
C ASN A 167 -4.13 2.87 -13.19
N ILE A 168 -3.21 3.03 -14.15
CA ILE A 168 -2.63 1.88 -14.88
C ILE A 168 -1.88 0.96 -13.92
N THR A 169 -1.13 1.52 -12.98
CA THR A 169 -0.37 0.74 -12.00
C THR A 169 -1.27 0.05 -10.99
N LEU A 170 -2.34 0.71 -10.54
CA LEU A 170 -3.35 0.12 -9.66
C LEU A 170 -4.10 -1.03 -10.34
N ILE A 171 -4.57 -0.83 -11.58
CA ILE A 171 -5.21 -1.89 -12.38
C ILE A 171 -4.22 -3.04 -12.64
N GLY A 172 -3.01 -2.71 -13.08
CA GLY A 172 -1.96 -3.69 -13.39
C GLY A 172 -1.61 -4.55 -12.17
N TRP A 173 -1.46 -3.92 -11.01
CA TRP A 173 -1.21 -4.65 -9.76
C TRP A 173 -2.40 -5.49 -9.30
N GLY A 174 -3.64 -4.99 -9.45
CA GLY A 174 -4.84 -5.77 -9.15
C GLY A 174 -4.98 -7.02 -10.02
N LEU A 175 -4.74 -6.89 -11.34
CA LEU A 175 -4.74 -8.01 -12.27
C LEU A 175 -3.61 -9.01 -11.97
N LEU A 176 -2.42 -8.52 -11.64
CA LEU A 176 -1.28 -9.32 -11.23
C LEU A 176 -1.64 -10.18 -10.00
N GLN A 177 -2.30 -9.62 -8.99
CA GLN A 177 -2.72 -10.36 -7.81
C GLN A 177 -3.81 -11.41 -8.10
N ILE A 178 -4.70 -11.15 -9.06
CA ILE A 178 -5.69 -12.14 -9.52
C ILE A 178 -5.00 -13.36 -10.13
N VAL A 179 -3.92 -13.17 -10.89
CA VAL A 179 -3.23 -14.25 -11.59
C VAL A 179 -2.27 -15.02 -10.68
N ILE A 180 -1.46 -14.32 -9.88
CA ILE A 180 -0.37 -14.93 -9.11
C ILE A 180 -0.84 -15.32 -7.69
N SER A 181 -1.87 -14.66 -7.15
CA SER A 181 -2.45 -14.94 -5.82
C SER A 181 -1.43 -14.98 -4.68
N THR A 182 -0.62 -13.92 -4.57
CA THR A 182 0.38 -13.77 -3.49
C THR A 182 -0.17 -13.03 -2.28
N SER A 183 0.46 -13.18 -1.12
CA SER A 183 0.16 -12.34 0.04
C SER A 183 0.62 -10.89 -0.19
N ILE A 184 -0.14 -9.94 0.32
CA ILE A 184 0.25 -8.54 0.42
C ILE A 184 0.94 -8.37 1.76
N PHE A 185 2.27 -8.37 1.75
CA PHE A 185 3.07 -8.47 2.97
C PHE A 185 2.66 -9.72 3.76
N GLN A 186 2.00 -9.54 4.92
CA GLN A 186 1.49 -10.60 5.79
C GLN A 186 0.00 -10.93 5.60
N PHE A 187 -0.71 -10.18 4.76
CA PHE A 187 -2.16 -10.35 4.59
C PHE A 187 -2.48 -11.12 3.32
N THR A 188 -3.51 -11.97 3.37
CA THR A 188 -4.03 -12.69 2.20
C THR A 188 -5.47 -12.25 1.91
N PRO A 189 -5.67 -11.09 1.25
CA PRO A 189 -6.99 -10.68 0.77
C PRO A 189 -7.62 -11.69 -0.19
N HIS A 190 -8.94 -11.79 -0.12
CA HIS A 190 -9.74 -12.59 -1.05
C HIS A 190 -9.69 -11.99 -2.46
N LEU A 191 -9.85 -12.87 -3.45
CA LEU A 191 -9.94 -12.52 -4.87
C LEU A 191 -10.86 -11.31 -5.15
N ILE A 192 -12.00 -11.24 -4.45
CA ILE A 192 -12.99 -10.17 -4.65
C ILE A 192 -12.43 -8.78 -4.35
N PHE A 193 -11.50 -8.66 -3.40
CA PHE A 193 -10.82 -7.41 -3.08
C PHE A 193 -10.08 -6.86 -4.30
N TYR A 194 -9.35 -7.72 -5.01
CA TYR A 194 -8.61 -7.34 -6.22
C TYR A 194 -9.54 -6.99 -7.39
N ILE A 195 -10.66 -7.70 -7.52
CA ILE A 195 -11.69 -7.37 -8.52
C ILE A 195 -12.25 -5.97 -8.25
N PHE A 196 -12.61 -5.65 -7.00
CA PHE A 196 -13.06 -4.31 -6.62
C PHE A 196 -11.99 -3.25 -6.92
N LEU A 197 -10.73 -3.53 -6.61
CA LEU A 197 -9.61 -2.62 -6.88
C LEU A 197 -9.47 -2.33 -8.39
N VAL A 198 -9.53 -3.36 -9.24
CA VAL A 198 -9.51 -3.20 -10.70
C VAL A 198 -10.71 -2.39 -11.19
N MET A 199 -11.92 -2.70 -10.71
CA MET A 199 -13.13 -1.94 -11.07
C MET A 199 -13.01 -0.46 -10.71
N ILE A 200 -12.51 -0.16 -9.51
CA ILE A 200 -12.28 1.22 -9.06
C ILE A 200 -11.30 1.93 -10.00
N GLY A 201 -10.17 1.30 -10.35
CA GLY A 201 -9.20 1.86 -11.29
C GLY A 201 -9.79 2.14 -12.67
N VAL A 202 -10.60 1.22 -13.20
CA VAL A 202 -11.27 1.40 -14.51
C VAL A 202 -12.28 2.54 -14.47
N LEU A 203 -13.10 2.62 -13.42
CA LEU A 203 -14.07 3.71 -13.24
C LEU A 203 -13.38 5.07 -13.11
N GLN A 204 -12.27 5.14 -12.36
CA GLN A 204 -11.47 6.36 -12.24
C GLN A 204 -10.84 6.77 -13.56
N GLY A 205 -10.32 5.81 -14.34
CA GLY A 205 -9.83 6.07 -15.69
C GLY A 205 -10.94 6.63 -16.59
N TYR A 206 -12.10 5.98 -16.62
CA TYR A 206 -13.24 6.39 -17.44
C TYR A 206 -13.73 7.81 -17.09
N THR A 207 -13.91 8.10 -15.80
CA THR A 207 -14.34 9.44 -15.34
C THR A 207 -13.34 10.53 -15.71
N TYR A 208 -12.03 10.25 -15.59
CA TYR A 208 -10.99 11.19 -15.99
C TYR A 208 -11.06 11.51 -17.49
N TYR A 209 -11.15 10.50 -18.36
CA TYR A 209 -11.23 10.72 -19.82
C TYR A 209 -12.52 11.44 -20.22
N ARG A 210 -13.66 11.08 -19.61
CA ARG A 210 -14.95 11.74 -19.87
C ARG A 210 -14.89 13.24 -19.56
N ASN A 211 -14.32 13.62 -18.42
CA ASN A 211 -14.28 15.02 -17.99
C ASN A 211 -13.25 15.86 -18.77
N ARG A 212 -12.24 15.22 -19.37
CA ARG A 212 -11.24 15.91 -20.19
C ARG A 212 -11.71 16.19 -21.63
N GLY A 213 -12.73 15.47 -22.11
CA GLY A 213 -13.37 15.72 -23.41
C GLY A 213 -14.46 16.80 -23.39
N SER A 214 -14.77 17.34 -22.21
CA SER A 214 -15.77 18.41 -22.01
C SER A 214 -15.16 19.78 -21.70
N LEU A 215 -13.85 19.93 -21.87
CA LEU A 215 -13.09 21.18 -21.80
C LEU A 215 -12.47 21.46 -23.18
#